data_AF-A0A7C1WKT3-F1
#
_entry.id   AF-A0A7C1WKT3-F1
#
_cell.length_a   1.000
_cell.length_b   1.000
_cell.length_c   1.000
_cell.angle_alpha   90.00
_cell.angle_beta   90.00
_cell.angle_gamma   90.00
#
_symmetry.space_group_name_H-M   'P 1'
#
loop_
_entity.id
_entity.type
_entity.pdbx_description
1 polymer ?
#
loop_
_entity_poly.entity_id
_entity_poly.type
_entity_poly.pdbx_seq_one_letter_code
_entity_poly.pdbx_strand_id
1 'polypeptide(L)'
;MFFSATKIINFVLSPGSLLLGLLCLGVVLIWTPWRRFGRRLITVTVVVILLAAVLPFGAWLMAPLENRFPVVRRLPERIDGIIALGGVVNQYVTRARGQLSLGGAVERLTELAVLA
;
A
#
# COMPACT_ATOMS: atom_id res chain seq x y z
N MET A 1 -9.52 -8.87 22.49
CA MET A 1 -8.08 -8.58 22.68
C MET A 1 -7.21 -8.95 21.48
N PHE A 2 -7.54 -10.01 20.74
CA PHE A 2 -6.83 -10.40 19.51
C PHE A 2 -6.76 -9.28 18.46
N PHE A 3 -7.89 -8.63 18.14
CA PHE A 3 -7.95 -7.55 17.15
C PHE A 3 -6.97 -6.39 17.45
N SER A 4 -6.93 -5.91 18.70
CA SER A 4 -6.03 -4.84 19.11
C SER A 4 -4.56 -5.28 19.08
N ALA A 5 -4.27 -6.50 19.55
CA ALA A 5 -2.92 -7.06 19.52
C ALA A 5 -2.41 -7.20 18.07
N THR A 6 -3.22 -7.77 17.17
CA THR A 6 -2.89 -7.90 15.75
C THR A 6 -2.66 -6.55 15.09
N LYS A 7 -3.38 -5.50 15.50
CA LYS A 7 -3.20 -4.15 14.94
C LYS A 7 -1.88 -3.52 15.37
N ILE A 8 -1.48 -3.69 16.62
CA ILE A 8 -0.20 -3.20 17.15
C ILE A 8 0.96 -4.00 16.54
N ILE A 9 0.84 -5.32 16.50
CA ILE A 9 1.84 -6.21 15.90
C ILE A 9 2.02 -5.85 14.42
N ASN A 10 0.94 -5.69 13.65
CA ASN A 10 1.05 -5.29 12.23
C ASN A 10 1.60 -3.87 12.07
N PHE A 11 1.33 -2.95 13.00
CA PHE A 11 1.92 -1.62 12.97
C PHE A 11 3.44 -1.69 13.15
N VAL A 12 3.93 -2.48 14.10
CA VAL A 12 5.36 -2.67 14.36
C VAL A 12 6.05 -3.45 13.24
N LEU A 13 5.40 -4.49 12.72
CA LEU A 13 5.93 -5.29 11.60
C LEU A 13 5.77 -4.62 10.24
N SER A 14 5.09 -3.47 10.16
CA SER A 14 4.99 -2.75 8.90
C SER A 14 6.40 -2.38 8.42
N PRO A 15 6.68 -2.49 7.11
CA PRO A 15 8.03 -2.26 6.59
C PRO A 15 8.55 -0.86 6.91
N GLY A 16 7.66 0.15 6.95
CA GLY A 16 7.99 1.50 7.37
C GLY A 16 8.45 1.60 8.83
N SER A 17 7.70 1.00 9.76
CA SER A 17 8.05 0.99 11.18
C SER A 17 9.35 0.22 11.45
N LEU A 18 9.59 -0.88 10.73
CA LEU A 18 10.84 -1.64 10.83
C LEU A 18 12.05 -0.82 10.37
N LEU A 19 11.94 -0.13 9.23
CA LEU A 19 13.00 0.75 8.72
C LEU A 19 13.29 1.92 9.68
N LEU A 20 12.23 2.52 10.26
CA LEU A 20 12.37 3.52 11.32
C LEU A 20 13.08 2.97 12.55
N GLY A 21 12.70 1.77 13.00
CA GLY A 21 13.36 1.09 14.13
C GLY A 21 14.84 0.81 13.87
N LEU A 22 15.19 0.33 12.67
CA LEU A 22 16.57 0.13 12.22
C LEU A 22 17.37 1.44 12.21
N LEU A 23 16.76 2.53 11.78
CA LEU A 23 17.40 3.84 11.75
C LEU A 23 17.66 4.36 13.18
N CYS A 24 16.67 4.25 14.08
CA CYS A 24 16.83 4.58 15.50
C CYS A 24 17.93 3.74 16.16
N LEU A 25 17.95 2.42 15.92
CA LEU A 25 19.00 1.53 16.42
C LEU A 25 20.38 1.94 15.89
N GLY A 26 20.49 2.23 14.59
CA GLY A 26 21.73 2.70 13.99
C GLY A 26 22.24 3.99 14.62
N VAL A 27 21.35 4.94 14.90
CA VAL A 27 21.69 6.19 15.59
C VAL A 27 22.20 5.91 17.00
N VAL A 28 21.51 5.09 17.79
CA VAL A 28 21.97 4.72 19.15
C VAL A 28 23.33 4.01 19.12
N LEU A 29 23.57 3.16 18.11
CA LEU A 29 24.82 2.42 17.97
C LEU A 29 26.05 3.29 17.64
N ILE A 30 25.82 4.52 17.15
CA ILE A 30 26.89 5.50 16.92
C ILE A 30 27.41 6.08 18.25
N TRP A 31 26.61 6.05 19.31
CA TRP A 31 27.02 6.57 20.63
C TRP A 31 27.81 5.54 21.43
N THR A 32 27.71 4.25 21.07
CA THR A 32 28.43 3.12 21.68
C THR A 32 29.81 2.87 21.01
N PRO A 33 30.66 1.97 21.52
CA PRO A 33 31.97 1.66 20.88
C PRO A 33 31.84 1.04 19.48
N TRP A 34 30.65 0.59 19.09
CA TRP A 34 30.36 -0.01 17.77
C TRP A 34 30.03 1.01 16.66
N ARG A 35 30.59 2.22 16.74
CA ARG A 35 30.32 3.34 15.82
C ARG A 35 30.44 3.01 14.34
N ARG A 36 31.41 2.17 13.98
CA ARG A 36 31.61 1.71 12.59
C ARG A 36 30.42 0.88 12.09
N PHE A 37 29.86 0.04 12.95
CA PHE A 37 28.68 -0.77 12.62
C PHE A 37 27.43 0.11 12.56
N GLY A 38 27.27 1.04 13.51
CA GLY A 38 26.17 2.00 13.52
C GLY A 38 26.10 2.86 12.25
N ARG A 39 27.25 3.42 11.81
CA ARG A 39 27.31 4.19 10.55
C ARG A 39 26.93 3.34 9.34
N ARG A 40 27.46 2.12 9.23
CA ARG A 40 27.11 1.20 8.13
C ARG A 40 25.62 0.87 8.13
N LEU A 41 25.04 0.60 9.30
CA LEU A 41 23.62 0.29 9.44
C LEU A 41 22.77 1.46 8.96
N ILE A 42 23.04 2.68 9.43
CA ILE A 42 22.32 3.88 8.98
C ILE A 42 22.45 4.07 7.48
N THR A 43 23.67 3.99 6.93
CA THR A 43 23.88 4.18 5.48
C THR A 43 23.04 3.18 4.68
N VAL A 44 23.05 1.89 5.05
CA VAL A 44 22.24 0.87 4.38
C VAL A 44 20.75 1.15 4.53
N THR A 45 20.27 1.47 5.73
CA THR A 45 18.85 1.77 5.97
C THR A 45 18.38 2.97 5.17
N VAL A 46 19.17 4.06 5.12
CA VAL A 46 18.85 5.26 4.34
C VAL A 46 18.81 4.94 2.84
N VAL A 47 19.77 4.17 2.32
CA VAL A 47 19.76 3.74 0.91
C VAL A 47 18.51 2.92 0.60
N VAL A 48 18.13 1.98 1.47
CA VAL A 48 16.91 1.18 1.28
C VAL A 48 15.66 2.06 1.31
N ILE A 49 15.56 3.01 2.23
CA ILE A 49 14.44 3.98 2.27
C ILE A 49 14.39 4.80 0.99
N LEU A 50 15.54 5.28 0.50
CA LEU A 50 15.64 6.09 -0.71
C LEU A 50 15.21 5.29 -1.94
N LEU A 51 15.68 4.05 -2.06
CA LEU A 51 15.24 3.13 -3.10
C LEU A 51 13.74 2.89 -3.02
N ALA A 52 13.19 2.60 -1.84
CA ALA A 52 11.75 2.37 -1.65
C ALA A 52 10.89 3.60 -1.96
N ALA A 53 11.42 4.82 -1.75
CA ALA A 53 10.73 6.07 -2.01
C ALA A 53 10.77 6.48 -3.49
N VAL A 54 11.88 6.21 -4.19
CA VAL A 54 12.07 6.63 -5.58
C VAL A 54 11.57 5.57 -6.57
N LEU A 55 11.79 4.29 -6.28
CA LEU A 55 11.40 3.23 -7.20
C LEU A 55 9.92 2.85 -6.98
N PRO A 56 9.16 2.66 -8.08
CA PRO A 56 7.77 2.26 -8.01
C PRO A 56 7.65 0.74 -7.81
N PHE A 57 8.28 0.19 -6.76
CA PHE A 57 8.28 -1.25 -6.47
C PHE A 57 6.87 -1.82 -6.41
N GLY A 58 5.92 -1.06 -5.85
CA GLY A 58 4.51 -1.46 -5.80
C GLY A 58 3.92 -1.69 -7.19
N ALA A 59 4.12 -0.75 -8.12
CA ALA A 59 3.62 -0.88 -9.49
C ALA A 59 4.30 -2.03 -10.23
N TRP A 60 5.61 -2.22 -10.05
CA TRP A 60 6.33 -3.33 -10.67
C TRP A 60 5.90 -4.70 -10.15
N LEU A 61 5.55 -4.81 -8.86
CA LEU A 61 5.02 -6.05 -8.30
C LEU A 61 3.57 -6.32 -8.73
N MET A 62 2.77 -5.25 -8.91
CA MET A 62 1.37 -5.37 -9.32
C MET A 62 1.22 -5.65 -10.81
N ALA A 63 2.04 -5.05 -11.67
CA ALA A 63 1.96 -5.21 -13.12
C ALA A 63 1.88 -6.69 -13.61
N PRO A 64 2.71 -7.64 -13.15
CA PRO A 64 2.58 -9.03 -13.58
C PRO A 64 1.32 -9.72 -13.03
N LEU A 65 0.82 -9.28 -11.87
CA LEU A 65 -0.41 -9.80 -11.27
C LEU A 65 -1.64 -9.31 -12.05
N GLU A 66 -1.64 -8.05 -12.48
CA GLU A 66 -2.69 -7.45 -13.28
C GLU A 66 -2.70 -8.01 -14.72
N ASN A 67 -1.53 -8.08 -15.35
CA ASN A 67 -1.39 -8.59 -16.74
C ASN A 67 -1.75 -10.07 -16.89
N ARG A 68 -1.87 -10.82 -15.78
CA ARG A 68 -2.36 -12.20 -15.81
C ARG A 68 -3.84 -12.28 -16.19
N PHE A 69 -4.60 -11.20 -16.01
CA PHE A 69 -6.02 -11.15 -16.35
C PHE A 69 -6.21 -10.50 -17.72
N PRO A 70 -6.64 -11.25 -18.76
CA PRO A 70 -6.90 -10.66 -20.06
C PRO A 70 -8.09 -9.71 -19.98
N VAL A 71 -8.00 -8.59 -20.69
CA VAL A 71 -9.13 -7.65 -20.84
C VAL A 71 -10.29 -8.35 -21.54
N VAL A 72 -11.47 -8.34 -20.92
CA VAL A 72 -12.69 -8.93 -21.48
C VAL A 72 -13.19 -8.03 -22.61
N ARG A 73 -12.98 -8.45 -23.86
CA ARG A 73 -13.37 -7.69 -25.07
C ARG A 73 -14.74 -8.06 -25.63
N ARG A 74 -15.25 -9.25 -25.31
CA ARG A 74 -16.57 -9.71 -25.73
C ARG A 74 -17.31 -10.21 -24.51
N LEU A 75 -18.44 -9.57 -24.21
CA LEU A 75 -19.34 -10.05 -23.17
C LEU A 75 -20.09 -11.29 -23.67
N PRO A 76 -20.47 -12.22 -22.77
CA PRO A 76 -21.36 -13.32 -23.11
C PRO A 76 -22.71 -12.83 -23.65
N GLU A 77 -23.35 -13.62 -24.51
CA GLU A 77 -24.67 -13.28 -25.09
C GLU A 77 -25.79 -13.17 -24.05
N ARG A 78 -25.60 -13.78 -22.87
CA ARG A 78 -26.53 -13.71 -21.73
C ARG A 78 -25.79 -13.31 -20.47
N ILE A 79 -26.28 -12.27 -19.81
CA ILE A 79 -25.81 -11.76 -18.52
C ILE A 79 -27.03 -11.68 -17.62
N ASP A 80 -27.07 -12.52 -16.58
CA ASP A 80 -28.19 -12.51 -15.61
C ASP A 80 -28.03 -11.39 -14.56
N GLY A 81 -26.84 -10.82 -14.41
CA GLY A 81 -26.55 -9.68 -13.54
C GLY A 81 -25.07 -9.33 -13.46
N ILE A 82 -24.78 -8.10 -13.01
CA ILE A 82 -23.42 -7.58 -12.81
C ILE A 82 -23.25 -7.22 -11.33
N ILE A 83 -22.16 -7.69 -10.71
CA ILE A 83 -21.82 -7.37 -9.32
C ILE A 83 -20.52 -6.56 -9.32
N ALA A 84 -20.59 -5.29 -8.93
CA ALA A 84 -19.41 -4.46 -8.70
C ALA A 84 -19.03 -4.43 -7.22
N LEU A 85 -17.75 -4.71 -6.94
CA LEU A 85 -17.21 -4.58 -5.59
C LEU A 85 -17.12 -3.12 -5.17
N GLY A 86 -17.80 -2.78 -4.07
CA GLY A 86 -17.79 -1.46 -3.45
C GLY A 86 -16.45 -1.12 -2.78
N GLY A 87 -16.48 -0.12 -1.88
CA GLY A 87 -15.27 0.39 -1.21
C GLY A 87 -14.59 1.55 -1.95
N VAL A 88 -15.27 2.11 -2.95
CA VAL A 88 -14.78 3.23 -3.76
C VAL A 88 -14.92 4.56 -3.03
N VAL A 89 -15.81 4.66 -2.05
CA VAL A 89 -16.08 5.89 -1.29
C VAL A 89 -15.09 6.04 -0.14
N ASN A 90 -14.38 7.18 -0.10
CA ASN A 90 -13.58 7.57 1.03
C ASN A 90 -14.47 8.15 2.13
N GLN A 91 -14.90 7.29 3.05
CA GLN A 91 -15.79 7.63 4.16
C GLN A 91 -15.27 8.75 5.07
N TYR A 92 -13.95 8.84 5.29
CA TYR A 92 -13.34 9.85 6.16
C TYR A 92 -13.42 11.24 5.52
N VAL A 93 -13.01 11.34 4.25
CA VAL A 93 -13.03 12.61 3.52
C VAL A 93 -14.45 13.04 3.23
N THR A 94 -15.33 12.09 2.87
CA THR A 94 -16.75 12.36 2.61
C THR A 94 -17.43 12.96 3.85
N ARG A 95 -17.21 12.37 5.02
CA ARG A 95 -17.74 12.89 6.28
C ARG A 95 -17.16 14.26 6.64
N ALA A 96 -15.86 14.46 6.41
CA ALA A 96 -15.17 15.70 6.73
C ALA A 96 -15.59 16.89 5.83
N ARG A 97 -15.90 16.61 4.55
CA ARG A 97 -16.20 17.65 3.55
C ARG A 97 -17.67 17.80 3.21
N GLY A 98 -18.54 16.92 3.72
CA GLY A 98 -19.97 16.92 3.38
C GLY A 98 -20.26 16.62 1.90
N GLN A 99 -19.24 16.18 1.15
CA GLN A 99 -19.30 15.93 -0.28
C GLN A 99 -18.72 14.55 -0.57
N LEU A 100 -19.34 13.82 -1.50
CA LEU A 100 -18.87 12.50 -1.91
C LEU A 100 -17.42 12.56 -2.38
N SER A 101 -16.55 11.82 -1.71
CA SER A 101 -15.16 11.65 -2.10
C SER A 101 -14.93 10.20 -2.53
N LEU A 102 -14.46 10.02 -3.75
CA LEU A 102 -14.13 8.72 -4.31
C LEU A 102 -12.61 8.49 -4.25
N GLY A 103 -12.19 7.24 -4.05
CA GLY A 103 -10.80 6.80 -4.00
C GLY A 103 -10.31 6.21 -5.32
N GLY A 104 -9.10 5.67 -5.34
CA GLY A 104 -8.46 5.12 -6.55
C GLY A 104 -9.02 3.78 -7.06
N ALA A 105 -10.29 3.49 -6.81
CA ALA A 105 -11.00 2.32 -7.34
C ALA A 105 -12.27 2.73 -8.12
N VAL A 106 -12.32 3.99 -8.56
CA VAL A 106 -13.44 4.59 -9.31
C VAL A 106 -13.67 3.90 -10.64
N GLU A 107 -12.61 3.34 -11.21
CA GLU A 107 -12.61 2.61 -12.47
C GLU A 107 -13.68 1.50 -12.46
N ARG A 108 -13.93 0.88 -11.30
CA ARG A 108 -14.98 -0.16 -11.16
C ARG A 108 -16.39 0.39 -11.33
N LEU A 109 -16.65 1.61 -10.85
CA LEU A 109 -17.95 2.26 -11.00
C LEU A 109 -18.13 2.77 -12.44
N THR A 110 -17.08 3.31 -13.04
CA THR A 110 -17.15 3.79 -14.42
C THR A 110 -17.33 2.66 -15.40
N GLU A 111 -16.63 1.53 -15.23
CA GLU A 111 -16.82 0.34 -16.06
C GLU A 111 -18.23 -0.25 -15.89
N LEU A 112 -18.76 -0.29 -14.67
CA LEU A 112 -20.15 -0.71 -14.46
C LEU A 112 -21.13 0.22 -15.18
N ALA A 113 -20.91 1.53 -15.17
CA ALA A 113 -21.75 2.49 -15.87
C ALA A 113 -21.69 2.35 -17.40
N VAL A 114 -20.54 1.93 -17.95
CA VAL A 114 -20.39 1.62 -19.39
C VAL A 114 -21.14 0.34 -19.77
N LEU A 115 -21.28 -0.60 -18.84
CA LEU A 115 -21.98 -1.88 -19.05
C LEU A 115 -23.50 -1.81 -18.79
N ALA A 116 -24.00 -0.73 -18.19
CA ALA A 116 -25.40 -0.51 -17.83
C ALA A 116 -26.20 0.16 -18.96
#